data_AF-A0A1Y1N7M2-F1
#
_entry.id   AF-A0A1Y1N7M2-F1
#
_cell.length_a   1.000
_cell.length_b   1.000
_cell.length_c   1.000
_cell.angle_alpha   90.00
_cell.angle_beta   90.00
_cell.angle_gamma   90.00
#
_symmetry.space_group_name_H-M   'P 1'
#
loop_
_entity.id
_entity.type
_entity.pdbx_description
1 polymer ?
#
loop_
_entity_poly.entity_id
_entity_poly.type
_entity_poly.pdbx_seq_one_letter_code
_entity_poly.pdbx_strand_id
1 'polypeptide(L)'
;MTFIGQSISTTMSVLKISTLMIIFLVNIIDSSEEDKGKYIFTNGDFIIGLLFPVHHVPPTKQKKSHHSIICGTIREQYGVQRVEATLQTIDKINNDPHLLPNLTL
;
A
#
# COMPACT_ATOMS: atom_id res chain seq x y z
N MET A 1 30.43 31.68 -40.11
CA MET A 1 30.22 30.27 -39.69
C MET A 1 29.93 30.12 -38.18
N THR A 2 29.56 31.20 -37.46
CA THR A 2 29.32 31.21 -35.99
C THR A 2 27.84 31.29 -35.61
N PHE A 3 26.99 31.93 -36.44
CA PHE A 3 25.56 32.11 -36.16
C PHE A 3 24.75 30.80 -36.11
N ILE A 4 25.08 29.83 -36.98
CA ILE A 4 24.39 28.53 -37.03
C ILE A 4 24.76 27.68 -35.81
N GLY A 5 26.03 27.69 -35.37
CA GLY A 5 26.49 26.98 -34.18
C GLY A 5 25.91 27.54 -32.86
N GLN A 6 25.75 28.86 -32.76
CA GLN A 6 25.11 29.50 -31.61
C GLN A 6 23.61 29.11 -31.51
N SER A 7 22.90 29.07 -32.64
CA SER A 7 21.48 28.70 -32.73
C SER A 7 21.24 27.21 -32.41
N ILE A 8 22.12 26.32 -32.87
CA ILE A 8 22.04 24.88 -32.54
C ILE A 8 22.33 24.65 -31.05
N SER A 9 23.28 25.39 -30.46
CA SER A 9 23.61 25.27 -29.03
C SER A 9 22.46 25.75 -28.12
N THR A 10 21.81 26.87 -28.47
CA THR A 10 20.66 27.38 -27.72
C THR A 10 19.43 26.48 -27.86
N THR A 11 19.14 25.99 -29.06
CA THR A 11 18.03 25.05 -29.28
C THR A 11 18.21 23.71 -28.55
N MET A 12 19.44 23.17 -28.50
CA MET A 12 19.76 21.97 -27.70
C MET A 12 19.65 22.22 -26.20
N SER A 13 20.00 23.41 -25.73
CA SER A 13 19.87 23.80 -24.33
C SER A 13 18.40 23.93 -23.91
N VAL A 14 17.57 24.56 -24.75
CA VAL A 14 16.12 24.69 -24.52
C VAL A 14 15.44 23.31 -24.53
N LEU A 15 15.86 22.40 -25.43
CA LEU A 15 15.31 21.04 -25.49
C LEU A 15 15.62 20.25 -24.20
N LYS A 16 16.85 20.36 -23.67
CA LYS A 16 17.22 19.74 -22.38
C LYS A 16 16.44 20.30 -21.19
N ILE A 17 16.23 21.62 -21.15
CA ILE A 17 15.43 22.25 -20.10
C ILE A 17 13.98 21.76 -20.19
N SER A 18 13.42 21.70 -21.40
CA SER A 18 12.06 21.19 -21.62
C SER A 18 11.91 19.73 -21.19
N THR A 19 12.85 18.85 -21.53
CA THR A 19 12.78 17.44 -21.13
C THR A 19 12.94 17.26 -19.62
N LEU A 20 13.84 18.01 -18.96
CA LEU A 20 13.95 18.00 -17.49
C LEU A 20 12.67 18.49 -16.81
N MET A 21 12.02 19.50 -17.37
CA MET A 21 10.77 20.06 -16.85
C MET A 21 9.61 19.06 -17.01
N ILE A 22 9.55 18.36 -18.14
CA ILE A 22 8.60 17.26 -18.37
C ILE A 22 8.85 16.10 -17.41
N ILE A 23 10.11 15.67 -17.23
CA ILE A 23 10.45 14.60 -16.28
C ILE A 23 10.06 15.00 -14.86
N PHE A 24 10.33 16.25 -14.45
CA PHE A 24 9.92 16.77 -13.16
C PHE A 24 8.39 16.73 -13.00
N LEU A 25 7.63 17.20 -14.00
CA LEU A 25 6.16 17.15 -14.00
C LEU A 25 5.62 15.72 -13.92
N VAL A 26 6.19 14.77 -14.67
CA VAL A 26 5.79 13.37 -14.63
C VAL A 26 6.03 12.76 -13.25
N ASN A 27 7.17 13.05 -12.60
CA ASN A 27 7.44 12.60 -11.24
C ASN A 27 6.47 13.19 -10.20
N ILE A 28 5.95 14.41 -10.41
CA ILE A 28 4.93 14.98 -9.53
C ILE A 28 3.57 14.28 -9.70
N ILE A 29 3.24 13.81 -10.90
CA ILE A 29 1.94 13.18 -11.21
C ILE A 29 1.88 11.72 -10.72
N ASP A 30 3.01 10.99 -10.69
CA ASP A 30 3.07 9.57 -10.34
C ASP A 30 2.95 9.27 -8.82
N SER A 31 2.57 10.25 -8.00
CA SER A 31 2.52 10.08 -6.53
C SER A 31 1.29 9.33 -6.01
N SER A 32 0.53 8.62 -6.85
CA SER A 32 -0.67 7.90 -6.44
C SER A 32 -0.39 6.41 -6.25
N GLU A 33 0.07 6.02 -5.06
CA GLU A 33 0.01 4.63 -4.62
C GLU A 33 -1.48 4.23 -4.47
N GLU A 34 -1.94 3.26 -5.27
CA GLU A 34 -3.18 2.54 -4.99
C GLU A 34 -3.00 1.79 -3.66
N ASP A 35 -3.64 2.26 -2.60
CA ASP A 35 -3.71 1.56 -1.32
C ASP A 35 -4.59 0.31 -1.46
N LYS A 36 -4.02 -0.74 -2.05
CA LYS A 36 -4.63 -2.08 -2.08
C LYS A 36 -4.72 -2.54 -0.63
N GLY A 37 -5.93 -2.86 -0.18
CA GLY A 37 -6.17 -3.33 1.18
C GLY A 37 -5.17 -4.42 1.57
N LYS A 38 -4.41 -4.18 2.64
CA LYS A 38 -3.40 -5.12 3.14
C LYS A 38 -4.09 -6.25 3.89
N TYR A 39 -3.69 -7.48 3.62
CA TYR A 39 -4.18 -8.68 4.29
C TYR A 39 -3.02 -9.48 4.87
N ILE A 40 -3.34 -10.31 5.85
CA ILE A 40 -2.45 -11.35 6.38
C ILE A 40 -3.04 -12.70 6.01
N PHE A 41 -2.18 -13.64 5.66
CA PHE A 41 -2.58 -14.96 5.21
C PHE A 41 -1.61 -16.01 5.76
N THR A 42 -2.17 -17.03 6.40
CA THR A 42 -1.47 -18.21 6.90
C THR A 42 -1.97 -19.41 6.10
N ASN A 43 -1.05 -20.29 5.69
CA ASN A 43 -1.42 -21.52 4.99
C ASN A 43 -1.87 -22.58 6.00
N GLY A 44 -2.89 -23.35 5.63
CA GLY A 44 -3.38 -24.49 6.38
C GLY A 44 -4.34 -25.33 5.53
N ASP A 45 -4.74 -26.48 6.05
CA ASP A 45 -5.77 -27.34 5.44
C ASP A 45 -7.14 -26.65 5.43
N PHE A 46 -7.40 -25.80 6.41
CA PHE A 46 -8.62 -24.99 6.52
C PHE A 46 -8.29 -23.51 6.70
N ILE A 47 -8.86 -22.66 5.83
CA ILE A 47 -8.64 -21.21 5.90
C ILE A 47 -9.77 -20.52 6.66
N ILE A 48 -9.41 -19.75 7.69
CA ILE A 48 -10.35 -18.94 8.48
C ILE A 48 -10.22 -17.46 8.08
N GLY A 49 -11.28 -16.89 7.50
CA GLY A 49 -11.36 -15.47 7.18
C GLY A 49 -11.81 -14.63 8.38
N LEU A 50 -11.05 -13.57 8.70
CA LEU A 50 -11.36 -12.66 9.82
C LEU A 50 -11.19 -11.20 9.39
N LEU A 51 -12.04 -10.32 9.93
CA LEU A 51 -11.96 -8.87 9.68
C LEU A 51 -11.69 -8.13 10.99
N PHE A 52 -10.62 -7.34 11.01
CA PHE A 52 -10.23 -6.50 12.14
C PHE A 52 -10.25 -5.02 11.76
N PRO A 53 -10.74 -4.12 12.64
CA PRO A 53 -10.68 -2.68 12.40
C PRO A 53 -9.27 -2.16 12.70
N VAL A 54 -8.30 -2.52 11.85
CA VAL A 54 -6.88 -2.13 12.00
C VAL A 54 -6.71 -0.63 11.88
N HIS A 55 -7.51 0.02 11.05
CA HIS A 55 -7.51 1.47 10.88
C HIS A 55 -8.79 2.09 11.43
N HIS A 56 -8.73 3.37 11.78
CA HIS A 56 -9.93 4.16 12.06
C HIS A 56 -10.77 4.33 10.80
N VAL A 57 -12.09 4.38 10.98
CA VAL A 57 -13.03 4.67 9.88
C VAL A 57 -12.70 6.04 9.29
N PRO A 58 -12.74 6.22 7.96
CA PRO A 58 -12.47 7.50 7.32
C PRO A 58 -13.32 8.62 7.92
N PRO A 59 -12.75 9.81 8.16
CA PRO A 59 -13.54 10.96 8.56
C PRO A 59 -14.60 11.26 7.49
N THR A 60 -15.80 11.65 7.93
CA THR A 60 -17.03 11.73 7.13
C THR A 60 -16.93 12.57 5.84
N LYS A 61 -15.93 13.43 5.71
CA LYS A 61 -15.67 14.30 4.55
C LYS A 61 -14.81 13.66 3.44
N GLN A 62 -14.11 12.55 3.71
CA GLN A 62 -13.18 11.92 2.75
C GLN A 62 -13.79 10.73 1.98
N LYS A 63 -15.10 10.49 2.13
CA LYS A 63 -15.81 9.33 1.54
C LYS A 63 -16.01 9.38 0.01
N LYS A 64 -15.45 10.34 -0.73
CA LYS A 64 -15.88 10.64 -2.11
C LYS A 64 -14.76 10.90 -3.11
N SER A 65 -13.64 10.20 -3.01
CA SER A 65 -12.81 9.96 -4.20
C SER A 65 -13.31 8.68 -4.84
N HIS A 66 -13.72 8.73 -6.10
CA HIS A 66 -14.38 7.64 -6.84
C HIS A 66 -13.52 6.38 -7.03
N HIS A 67 -12.30 6.33 -6.48
CA HIS A 67 -11.34 5.24 -6.70
C HIS A 67 -10.62 4.71 -5.44
N SER A 68 -10.73 5.32 -4.25
CA SER A 68 -10.14 4.73 -3.03
C SER A 68 -10.74 5.29 -1.73
N ILE A 69 -11.00 4.39 -0.77
CA ILE A 69 -11.38 4.74 0.60
C ILE A 69 -10.08 4.81 1.41
N ILE A 70 -9.63 6.02 1.74
CA ILE A 70 -8.47 6.21 2.60
C ILE A 70 -8.92 6.02 4.06
N CYS A 71 -8.36 5.03 4.72
CA CYS A 71 -8.63 4.77 6.14
C CYS A 71 -7.84 5.74 7.05
N GLY A 72 -8.27 5.89 8.30
CA GLY A 72 -7.56 6.70 9.29
C GLY A 72 -6.32 5.99 9.86
N THR A 73 -5.77 6.53 10.95
CA THR A 73 -4.58 5.97 11.61
C THR A 73 -4.81 4.57 12.18
N ILE A 74 -3.72 3.82 12.40
CA ILE A 74 -3.75 2.46 12.97
C ILE A 74 -4.29 2.47 14.41
N ARG A 75 -5.04 1.43 14.75
CA ARG A 75 -5.56 1.11 16.09
C ARG A 75 -4.74 -0.02 16.69
N GLU A 76 -3.99 0.28 17.74
CA GLU A 76 -3.18 -0.74 18.41
C GLU A 76 -4.06 -1.75 19.17
N GLN A 77 -4.87 -1.30 20.12
CA GLN A 77 -5.62 -2.19 21.01
C GLN A 77 -6.76 -2.96 20.32
N TYR A 78 -7.51 -2.28 19.45
CA TYR A 78 -8.68 -2.85 18.77
C TYR A 78 -8.38 -3.36 17.36
N GLY A 79 -7.15 -3.15 16.88
CA GLY A 79 -6.67 -3.56 15.57
C GLY A 79 -5.53 -4.56 15.72
N VAL A 80 -4.30 -4.04 15.78
CA VAL A 80 -3.06 -4.83 15.74
C VAL A 80 -3.02 -5.91 16.81
N GLN A 81 -3.36 -5.59 18.07
CA GLN A 81 -3.38 -6.57 19.16
C GLN A 81 -4.35 -7.72 18.91
N ARG A 82 -5.47 -7.48 18.21
CA ARG A 82 -6.44 -8.53 17.87
C ARG A 82 -5.92 -9.42 16.74
N VAL A 83 -5.27 -8.84 15.75
CA VAL A 83 -4.58 -9.59 14.69
C VAL A 83 -3.52 -10.50 15.31
N GLU A 84 -2.65 -9.96 16.15
CA GLU A 84 -1.61 -10.73 16.85
C GLU A 84 -2.18 -11.81 17.77
N ALA A 85 -3.21 -11.49 18.56
CA ALA A 85 -3.85 -12.49 19.42
C ALA A 85 -4.45 -13.65 18.60
N THR A 86 -5.01 -13.36 17.43
CA THR A 86 -5.51 -14.39 16.51
C THR A 86 -4.38 -15.26 15.95
N LEU A 87 -3.29 -14.66 15.46
CA LEU A 87 -2.15 -15.42 14.95
C LEU A 87 -1.57 -16.32 16.04
N GLN A 88 -1.36 -15.77 17.24
CA GLN A 88 -0.91 -16.55 18.38
C GLN A 88 -1.88 -17.68 18.75
N THR A 89 -3.19 -17.46 18.58
CA THR A 89 -4.20 -18.49 18.85
C THR A 89 -4.14 -19.60 17.80
N ILE A 90 -3.97 -19.25 16.52
CA ILE A 90 -3.78 -20.22 15.45
C ILE A 90 -2.52 -21.06 15.71
N ASP A 91 -1.40 -20.42 16.07
CA ASP A 91 -0.17 -21.13 16.41
C ASP A 91 -0.37 -22.09 17.59
N LYS A 92 -1.12 -21.67 18.62
CA LYS A 92 -1.42 -22.55 19.76
C LYS A 92 -2.28 -23.75 19.35
N ILE A 93 -3.27 -23.56 18.49
CA ILE A 93 -4.12 -24.65 18.00
C ILE A 93 -3.28 -25.63 17.17
N ASN A 94 -2.51 -25.15 16.19
CA ASN A 94 -1.71 -25.99 15.30
C ASN A 94 -0.60 -26.77 16.03
N ASN A 95 -0.16 -26.28 17.20
CA ASN A 95 0.86 -26.94 18.03
C ASN A 95 0.27 -27.81 19.16
N ASP A 96 -1.06 -27.80 19.36
CA ASP A 96 -1.70 -28.62 20.40
C ASP A 96 -2.03 -30.01 19.85
N PRO A 97 -1.38 -31.09 20.33
CA PRO A 97 -1.62 -32.44 19.81
C PRO A 97 -3.03 -32.97 20.13
N HIS A 98 -3.79 -32.31 21.00
CA HIS A 98 -5.14 -32.70 21.38
C HIS A 98 -6.24 -31.90 20.65
N LEU A 99 -5.89 -30.84 19.91
CA LEU A 99 -6.83 -30.02 19.16
C LEU A 99 -6.54 -30.13 17.67
N LEU A 100 -7.55 -30.56 16.89
CA LEU A 100 -7.46 -30.74 15.43
C LEU A 100 -6.23 -31.57 14.99
N PRO A 101 -6.06 -32.80 15.51
CA PRO A 101 -4.90 -33.61 15.17
C PRO A 101 -4.83 -33.90 13.66
N ASN A 102 -3.64 -33.73 13.09
CA ASN A 102 -3.36 -33.88 11.65
C ASN A 102 -4.05 -32.86 10.74
N LEU A 103 -4.55 -31.75 11.29
CA LEU A 103 -5.09 -30.63 10.52
C LEU A 103 -4.39 -29.34 10.93
N THR A 104 -4.18 -28.47 9.95
CA THR A 104 -3.62 -27.13 10.16
C THR A 104 -4.63 -26.06 9.77
N LEU A 105 -4.66 -25.00 10.57
CA LEU A 105 -5.36 -23.75 10.32
C LEU A 105 -4.42 -22.71 9.70
#